data_AF-A0A0L0N6Z8-F1
#
_entry.id   AF-A0A0L0N6Z8-F1
#
_cell.length_a   1.000
_cell.length_b   1.000
_cell.length_c   1.000
_cell.angle_alpha   90.00
_cell.angle_beta   90.00
_cell.angle_gamma   90.00
#
_symmetry.space_group_name_H-M   'P 1'
#
loop_
_entity.id
_entity.type
_entity.pdbx_description
1 polymer ?
#
loop_
_entity_poly.entity_id
_entity_poly.type
_entity_poly.pdbx_seq_one_letter_code
_entity_poly.pdbx_strand_id
1 'polypeptide(L)' 'MADWPERDLDKVAKGWSIAMIYSKERLKRVYEWEGERLEQACREGRLVLETVCLFIHACVKHG' A
#
# COMPACT_ATOMS: atom_id res chain seq x y z
N MET A 1 -23.69 18.99 -11.81
CA MET A 1 -22.88 19.43 -10.65
C MET A 1 -21.88 18.33 -10.36
N ALA A 2 -20.60 18.68 -10.28
CA ALA A 2 -19.51 17.73 -10.24
C ALA A 2 -19.33 17.15 -8.82
N ASP A 3 -20.03 16.05 -8.54
CA ASP A 3 -19.94 15.27 -7.28
C ASP A 3 -18.71 14.32 -7.26
N TRP A 4 -17.63 14.73 -7.93
CA TRP A 4 -16.50 13.86 -8.30
C TRP A 4 -15.40 13.65 -7.24
N PRO A 5 -15.09 14.58 -6.32
CA PRO A 5 -13.89 14.41 -5.48
C PRO A 5 -14.05 13.31 -4.41
N GLU A 6 -15.24 13.13 -3.84
CA GLU A 6 -15.49 12.15 -2.77
C GLU A 6 -15.40 10.71 -3.30
N ARG A 7 -16.03 10.44 -4.45
CA ARG A 7 -15.96 9.13 -5.11
C ARG A 7 -14.56 8.75 -5.58
N ASP A 8 -13.73 9.73 -5.93
CA ASP A 8 -12.35 9.47 -6.35
C ASP A 8 -11.44 9.20 -5.15
N LEU A 9 -11.66 9.88 -4.02
CA LEU A 9 -10.99 9.55 -2.75
C LEU A 9 -11.34 8.15 -2.26
N ASP A 10 -12.60 7.71 -2.38
CA ASP A 10 -13.01 6.35 -2.00
C ASP A 10 -12.29 5.28 -2.83
N LYS A 11 -12.15 5.51 -4.15
CA LYS A 11 -11.41 4.60 -5.03
C LYS A 11 -9.93 4.56 -4.66
N VAL A 12 -9.32 5.72 -4.37
CA VAL A 12 -7.92 5.81 -3.92
C VAL A 12 -7.75 5.06 -2.60
N ALA A 13 -8.63 5.27 -1.62
CA ALA A 13 -8.60 4.58 -0.33
C ALA A 13 -8.71 3.06 -0.48
N LYS A 14 -9.60 2.60 -1.38
CA LYS A 14 -9.73 1.18 -1.70
C LYS A 14 -8.45 0.61 -2.34
N GLY A 15 -7.92 1.27 -3.36
CA GLY A 15 -6.67 0.83 -4.02
C GLY A 15 -5.48 0.83 -3.07
N TRP A 16 -5.38 1.85 -2.21
CA TRP A 16 -4.34 1.95 -1.19
C TRP A 16 -4.42 0.81 -0.18
N SER A 17 -5.63 0.49 0.30
CA SER A 17 -5.85 -0.62 1.24
C SER A 17 -5.40 -1.96 0.66
N ILE A 18 -5.69 -2.20 -0.62
CA ILE A 18 -5.23 -3.40 -1.33
C ILE A 18 -3.70 -3.39 -1.46
N ALA A 19 -3.11 -2.27 -1.88
CA ALA A 19 -1.67 -2.15 -2.02
C ALA A 19 -0.92 -2.37 -0.69
N MET A 20 -1.45 -1.86 0.43
CA MET A 20 -0.87 -2.09 1.76
C MET A 20 -0.80 -3.57 2.13
N ILE A 21 -1.88 -4.33 1.86
CA ILE A 21 -1.95 -5.77 2.15
C ILE A 21 -0.85 -6.51 1.38
N TYR A 22 -0.80 -6.31 0.05
CA TYR A 22 0.20 -6.97 -0.79
C TYR A 22 1.63 -6.53 -0.47
N SER A 23 1.84 -5.27 -0.12
CA SER A 23 3.14 -4.74 0.29
C SER A 23 3.63 -5.40 1.59
N LYS A 24 2.74 -5.58 2.57
CA LYS A 24 3.07 -6.26 3.82
C LYS A 24 3.43 -7.73 3.60
N GLU A 25 2.63 -8.44 2.80
CA GLU A 25 2.90 -9.85 2.46
C GLU A 25 4.20 -10.02 1.67
N ARG A 26 4.53 -9.06 0.78
CA ARG A 26 5.82 -9.05 0.08
C ARG A 26 6.99 -8.81 1.04
N LEU A 27 6.88 -7.86 1.97
CA LEU A 27 7.93 -7.60 2.96
C LEU A 27 8.18 -8.82 3.86
N LYS A 28 7.11 -9.48 4.33
CA LYS A 28 7.23 -10.76 5.05
C LYS A 28 7.99 -11.80 4.26
N ARG A 29 7.63 -11.99 2.98
CA ARG A 29 8.25 -13.01 2.11
C ARG A 29 9.72 -12.71 1.78
N VAL A 30 10.05 -11.45 1.48
CA VAL A 30 11.41 -11.06 1.03
C VAL A 30 12.40 -11.08 2.17
N TYR A 31 11.98 -10.65 3.36
CA TYR A 31 12.88 -10.50 4.52
C TYR A 31 12.67 -11.57 5.60
N GLU A 32 11.71 -12.48 5.38
CA GLU A 32 11.31 -13.52 6.34
C GLU A 32 10.96 -12.92 7.72
N TRP A 33 10.37 -11.72 7.71
CA TRP A 33 10.03 -10.99 8.93
C TRP A 33 8.66 -11.40 9.45
N GLU A 34 8.61 -11.70 10.75
CA GLU A 34 7.39 -11.98 11.50
C GLU A 34 7.40 -11.21 12.83
N GLY A 35 6.22 -11.09 13.45
CA GLY A 35 6.04 -10.47 14.77
C GLY A 35 6.69 -9.09 14.90
N GLU A 36 7.51 -8.92 15.93
CA GLU A 36 8.13 -7.64 16.31
C GLU A 36 9.02 -7.04 15.21
N ARG A 37 9.71 -7.87 14.42
CA ARG A 37 10.59 -7.38 13.32
C ARG A 37 9.76 -6.76 12.20
N LEU A 38 8.63 -7.36 11.86
CA LEU A 38 7.71 -6.82 10.87
C LEU A 38 7.06 -5.53 11.37
N GLU A 39 6.66 -5.48 12.64
CA GLU A 39 6.11 -4.27 13.24
C GLU A 39 7.12 -3.13 13.27
N GLN A 40 8.37 -3.42 13.62
CA GLN A 40 9.45 -2.44 13.59
C GLN A 40 9.67 -1.89 12.18
N ALA A 41 9.69 -2.76 11.17
CA ALA A 41 9.76 -2.34 9.77
C ALA A 41 8.57 -1.45 9.34
N CYS A 42 7.37 -1.71 9.86
CA CYS A 42 6.21 -0.85 9.64
C CYS A 42 6.41 0.52 10.29
N ARG A 43 6.91 0.57 11.54
CA ARG A 43 7.21 1.82 12.27
C ARG A 43 8.32 2.63 11.59
N GLU A 44 9.30 1.97 10.98
CA GLU A 44 10.35 2.60 10.17
C GLU A 44 9.86 3.12 8.81
N GLY A 45 8.58 2.93 8.47
CA GLY A 45 7.99 3.41 7.23
C GLY A 45 8.26 2.53 6.01
N ARG A 46 8.90 1.36 6.16
CA ARG A 46 9.21 0.45 5.04
C ARG A 46 7.95 -0.04 4.33
N LEU A 47 6.89 -0.32 5.09
CA LEU A 47 5.59 -0.72 4.53
C LEU A 47 4.99 0.40 3.68
N VAL A 48 5.06 1.66 4.13
CA VAL A 48 4.50 2.80 3.39
C VAL A 48 5.27 3.02 2.09
N LEU A 49 6.60 2.95 2.12
CA LEU A 49 7.42 3.09 0.92
C LEU A 49 7.08 2.03 -0.14
N GLU A 50 6.97 0.77 0.27
CA GLU A 50 6.56 -0.33 -0.60
C GLU A 50 5.14 -0.11 -1.15
N THR A 51 4.21 0.31 -0.28
CA THR A 51 2.81 0.58 -0.64
C THR A 51 2.70 1.67 -1.70
N VAL A 52 3.46 2.76 -1.57
CA VAL A 52 3.47 3.85 -2.57
C VAL A 52 3.93 3.32 -3.92
N CYS A 53 5.03 2.56 -3.98
CA CYS A 53 5.54 2.00 -5.22
C CYS A 53 4.50 1.10 -5.91
N LEU A 54 3.89 0.18 -5.15
CA LEU A 54 2.89 -0.75 -5.67
C LEU A 54 1.61 -0.02 -6.09
N PHE A 55 1.12 0.90 -5.28
CA PHE A 55 -0.10 1.67 -5.56
C PHE A 55 0.06 2.51 -6.84
N ILE A 56 1.18 3.23 -7.00
CA ILE A 56 1.43 4.01 -8.22
C ILE A 56 1.51 3.08 -9.44
N HIS A 57 2.20 1.95 -9.33
CA HIS A 57 2.36 1.02 -10.43
C HIS A 57 1.07 0.31 -10.83
N ALA A 58 0.19 -0.04 -9.89
CA ALA A 58 -1.01 -0.83 -10.16
C ALA A 58 -2.28 0.02 -10.35
N CYS A 59 -2.37 1.18 -9.68
CA CYS A 59 -3.60 1.97 -9.62
C CYS A 59 -3.51 3.31 -10.37
N VAL A 60 -2.30 3.86 -10.58
CA VAL A 60 -2.13 5.18 -11.23
C VAL A 60 -1.57 5.05 -12.63
N LYS A 61 -0.50 4.28 -12.81
CA LYS A 61 -0.04 3.88 -14.14
C LYS A 61 -0.76 2.60 -14.51
N HIS A 62 -1.61 2.63 -15.52
CA HIS A 62 -1.92 1.39 -16.22
C HIS A 62 -0.69 1.00 -17.02
N GLY A 63 -0.22 -0.24 -16.83
CA GLY A 63 0.67 -0.89 -17.78
C GLY A 63 -0.02 -1.02 -19.13
#